data_AF-A0A967T4D4-F1
#
_entry.id   AF-A0A967T4D4-F1
#
_cell.length_a   1.000
_cell.length_b   1.000
_cell.length_c   1.000
_cell.angle_alpha   90.00
_cell.angle_beta   90.00
_cell.angle_gamma   90.00
#
_symmetry.space_group_name_H-M   'P 1'
#
loop_
_entity.id
_entity.type
_entity.pdbx_description
1 polymer ?
#
loop_
_entity_poly.entity_id
_entity_poly.type
_entity_poly.pdbx_seq_one_letter_code
_entity_poly.pdbx_strand_id
1 'polypeptide(L)'
;MTPEPGRARLLLGADGPFRSRLPGFAPRDEQIELASAIEATLAREGLLVAEAGTGIGKTLSYLVPVLDSGQRAIISTGTKTLQDQLFFRDLPLVKEAL
;
A
#
# COMPACT_ATOMS: atom_id res chain seq x y z
N MET A 1 14.70 20.25 6.21
CA MET A 1 14.17 19.82 4.90
C MET A 1 13.06 18.84 5.21
N THR A 2 11.81 19.31 5.23
CA THR A 2 10.65 18.43 5.38
C THR A 2 10.65 17.52 4.15
N PRO A 3 10.64 16.18 4.28
CA PRO A 3 10.47 15.34 3.11
C PRO A 3 9.19 15.77 2.39
N GLU A 4 9.24 15.91 1.07
CA GLU A 4 8.05 16.09 0.24
C GLU A 4 7.00 15.07 0.70
N PRO A 5 5.72 15.46 0.87
CA PRO A 5 4.70 14.51 1.28
C PRO A 5 4.69 13.34 0.31
N GLY A 6 5.00 12.15 0.84
CA GLY A 6 5.09 10.93 0.06
C GLY A 6 3.83 10.69 -0.77
N ARG A 7 3.99 10.19 -1.99
CA ARG A 7 2.89 9.92 -2.93
C ARG A 7 1.88 8.95 -2.34
N ALA A 8 2.31 8.07 -1.43
CA ALA A 8 1.42 7.16 -0.72
C ALA A 8 0.24 7.87 -0.02
N ARG A 9 0.50 9.03 0.61
CA ARG A 9 -0.55 9.83 1.27
C ARG A 9 -1.55 10.42 0.28
N LEU A 10 -1.08 10.86 -0.89
CA LEU A 10 -1.94 11.38 -1.94
C LEU A 10 -2.80 10.27 -2.56
N LEU A 11 -2.20 9.12 -2.81
CA LEU A 11 -2.86 7.97 -3.44
C LEU A 11 -3.93 7.35 -2.53
N LEU A 12 -3.65 7.20 -1.24
CA LEU A 12 -4.59 6.62 -0.26
C LEU A 12 -5.46 7.68 0.45
N GLY A 13 -5.31 8.95 0.07
CA GLY A 13 -6.05 10.07 0.64
C GLY A 13 -7.50 10.16 0.16
N ALA A 14 -8.24 11.12 0.72
CA ALA A 14 -9.66 11.32 0.42
C ALA A 14 -9.94 11.62 -1.06
N ASP A 15 -9.00 12.25 -1.76
CA ASP A 15 -9.11 12.57 -3.18
C ASP A 15 -8.29 11.62 -4.07
N GLY A 16 -7.78 10.53 -3.49
CA GLY A 16 -6.98 9.54 -4.19
C GLY A 16 -7.79 8.65 -5.16
N PRO A 17 -7.12 7.96 -6.08
CA PRO A 17 -7.76 7.14 -7.11
C PRO A 17 -8.66 6.02 -6.59
N PHE A 18 -8.46 5.58 -5.34
CA PHE A 18 -9.24 4.51 -4.73
C PHE A 18 -10.66 4.94 -4.37
N ARG A 19 -10.91 6.23 -4.12
CA ARG A 19 -12.25 6.74 -3.78
C ARG A 19 -13.27 6.49 -4.88
N SER A 20 -12.88 6.66 -6.14
CA SER A 20 -13.78 6.48 -7.28
C SER A 20 -13.92 5.04 -7.75
N ARG A 21 -12.97 4.17 -7.39
CA ARG A 21 -12.86 2.82 -7.95
C ARG A 21 -13.17 1.69 -6.95
N LEU A 22 -13.07 1.95 -5.65
CA LEU A 22 -13.43 0.99 -4.61
C LEU A 22 -14.66 1.50 -3.86
N PRO A 23 -15.85 0.93 -4.10
CA PRO A 23 -17.04 1.26 -3.32
C PRO A 23 -16.80 1.07 -1.83
N GLY A 24 -17.11 2.09 -1.03
CA GLY A 24 -16.91 2.06 0.42
C GLY A 24 -15.46 2.26 0.87
N PHE A 25 -14.54 2.63 -0.04
CA PHE A 25 -13.22 3.09 0.36
C PHE A 25 -13.32 4.36 1.21
N ALA A 26 -12.68 4.33 2.36
CA ALA A 26 -12.48 5.48 3.23
C ALA A 26 -11.00 5.51 3.63
N PRO A 27 -10.33 6.66 3.52
CA PRO A 27 -8.95 6.81 4.00
C PRO A 27 -8.83 6.43 5.48
N ARG A 28 -7.72 5.79 5.83
CA ARG A 28 -7.40 5.40 7.21
C ARG A 28 -5.99 5.85 7.53
N ASP A 29 -5.83 6.58 8.64
CA ASP A 29 -4.53 7.16 9.00
C ASP A 29 -3.45 6.07 9.21
N GLU A 30 -3.78 4.99 9.90
CA GLU A 30 -2.85 3.85 10.10
C GLU A 30 -2.41 3.22 8.78
N GLN A 31 -3.31 3.14 7.80
CA GLN A 31 -3.01 2.59 6.47
C GLN A 31 -2.03 3.50 5.72
N ILE A 32 -2.28 4.81 5.76
CA ILE A 32 -1.47 5.85 5.13
C ILE A 32 -0.10 5.94 5.80
N GLU A 33 -0.03 5.83 7.12
CA GLU A 33 1.20 5.86 7.90
C GLU A 33 2.11 4.69 7.52
N LEU A 34 1.58 3.46 7.51
CA LEU A 34 2.34 2.29 7.08
C LEU A 34 2.80 2.42 5.62
N ALA A 35 1.93 2.88 4.72
CA ALA A 35 2.29 3.07 3.32
C ALA A 35 3.41 4.10 3.14
N SER A 36 3.34 5.22 3.88
CA SER A 36 4.36 6.27 3.87
C SER A 36 5.70 5.77 4.45
N ALA A 37 5.66 4.94 5.50
CA ALA A 37 6.85 4.33 6.08
C ALA A 37 7.52 3.34 5.12
N ILE A 38 6.72 2.57 4.37
CA ILE A 38 7.20 1.66 3.31
C ILE A 38 7.81 2.47 2.16
N GLU A 39 7.11 3.49 1.65
CA GLU A 39 7.61 4.39 0.60
C GLU A 39 8.98 4.99 0.97
N ALA A 40 9.08 5.59 2.17
CA ALA A 40 10.33 6.17 2.65
C ALA A 40 11.44 5.11 2.80
N THR A 41 11.08 3.87 3.13
CA THR A 41 12.03 2.75 3.25
C THR A 41 12.52 2.26 1.90
N LEU A 42 11.64 2.16 0.90
CA LEU A 42 12.01 1.83 -0.48
C LEU A 42 12.93 2.90 -1.07
N ALA A 43 12.64 4.19 -0.85
CA ALA A 43 13.43 5.30 -1.38
C ALA A 43 14.87 5.36 -0.83
N ARG A 44 15.09 4.86 0.39
CA ARG A 44 16.41 4.82 1.05
C ARG A 44 17.08 3.45 1.01
N GLU A 45 16.49 2.48 0.31
CA GLU A 45 16.94 1.07 0.27
C GLU A 45 17.16 0.48 1.68
N GLY A 46 16.26 0.80 2.61
CA GLY A 46 16.39 0.46 4.03
C GLY A 46 15.64 -0.80 4.46
N LEU A 47 15.67 -1.05 5.77
CA LEU A 47 14.85 -2.08 6.45
C LEU A 47 13.75 -1.42 7.28
N LEU A 48 12.54 -1.95 7.19
CA LEU A 48 11.40 -1.57 8.03
C LEU A 48 10.85 -2.82 8.73
N VAL A 49 10.66 -2.70 10.04
CA VAL A 49 9.84 -3.63 10.83
C VAL A 49 8.64 -2.85 11.33
N ALA A 50 7.44 -3.30 11.00
CA ALA A 50 6.21 -2.65 11.39
C ALA A 50 5.16 -3.69 11.79
N GLU A 51 4.35 -3.35 12.78
CA GLU A 51 3.16 -4.11 13.14
C GLU A 51 1.93 -3.43 12.53
N ALA A 52 1.03 -4.25 12.01
CA ALA A 52 -0.22 -3.81 11.46
C ALA A 52 -1.35 -4.62 12.11
N GLY A 53 -2.36 -3.97 12.68
CA GLY A 53 -3.55 -4.64 13.19
C GLY A 53 -4.35 -5.36 12.10
N THR A 54 -5.22 -6.29 12.46
CA THR A 54 -6.18 -6.88 11.51
C THR A 54 -7.20 -5.82 11.06
N GLY A 55 -7.72 -5.92 9.83
CA GLY A 55 -8.76 -5.00 9.33
C GLY A 55 -8.30 -3.62 8.87
N ILE A 56 -7.04 -3.22 9.11
CA ILE A 56 -6.54 -1.88 8.77
C ILE A 56 -6.35 -1.63 7.26
N GLY A 57 -6.45 -2.67 6.43
CA GLY A 57 -6.22 -2.58 4.98
C GLY A 57 -4.74 -2.75 4.59
N LYS A 58 -4.03 -3.67 5.28
CA LYS A 58 -2.59 -3.96 5.10
C LYS A 58 -2.18 -4.11 3.65
N THR A 59 -3.00 -4.77 2.85
CA THR A 59 -2.65 -5.06 1.46
C THR A 59 -2.44 -3.80 0.64
N LEU A 60 -3.32 -2.81 0.77
CA LEU A 60 -3.15 -1.50 0.13
C LEU A 60 -1.91 -0.78 0.65
N SER A 61 -1.63 -0.86 1.97
CA SER A 61 -0.47 -0.19 2.57
C SER A 61 0.86 -0.61 1.97
N TYR A 62 1.04 -1.91 1.65
CA TYR A 62 2.29 -2.35 1.03
C TYR A 62 2.25 -2.37 -0.50
N LEU A 63 1.10 -2.64 -1.13
CA LEU A 63 1.01 -2.70 -2.59
C LEU A 63 1.12 -1.32 -3.26
N VAL A 64 0.47 -0.30 -2.70
CA VAL A 64 0.46 1.04 -3.30
C VAL A 64 1.88 1.62 -3.44
N PRO A 65 2.68 1.74 -2.36
CA PRO A 65 4.03 2.29 -2.49
C PRO A 65 4.97 1.39 -3.31
N VAL A 66 4.78 0.06 -3.28
CA VAL A 66 5.56 -0.86 -4.11
C VAL A 66 5.28 -0.64 -5.60
N LEU A 67 4.01 -0.55 -6.00
CA LEU A 67 3.63 -0.37 -7.40
C LEU A 67 3.96 1.04 -7.91
N ASP A 68 3.71 2.08 -7.12
CA ASP A 68 4.02 3.47 -7.49
C ASP A 68 5.54 3.71 -7.58
N SER A 69 6.36 2.93 -6.85
CA SER A 69 7.82 3.04 -6.96
C SER A 69 8.38 2.62 -8.33
N GLY A 70 7.61 1.87 -9.14
CA GLY A 70 8.08 1.29 -10.41
C GLY A 70 9.18 0.22 -10.25
N GLN A 71 9.52 -0.17 -9.02
CA GLN A 71 10.55 -1.16 -8.74
C GLN A 71 9.98 -2.59 -8.82
N ARG A 72 10.87 -3.57 -9.04
CA ARG A 72 10.52 -4.99 -8.91
C ARG A 72 10.56 -5.38 -7.44
N ALA A 73 9.48 -5.97 -6.95
CA ALA A 73 9.37 -6.43 -5.56
C ALA A 73 8.96 -7.90 -5.47
N ILE A 74 9.36 -8.55 -4.38
CA ILE A 74 8.90 -9.87 -3.98
C ILE A 74 8.07 -9.70 -2.72
N ILE A 75 6.84 -10.22 -2.73
CA ILE A 75 5.95 -10.21 -1.57
C ILE A 75 5.81 -11.65 -1.07
N SER A 76 6.20 -11.88 0.19
CA SER A 76 6.08 -13.17 0.86
C SER A 76 4.96 -13.14 1.88
N THR A 77 4.16 -14.20 1.96
CA THR A 77 3.04 -14.33 2.90
C THR A 77 2.86 -15.78 3.35
N GLY A 78 2.23 -15.97 4.52
CA GLY A 78 2.34 -17.20 5.31
C GLY A 78 1.60 -18.43 4.76
N THR A 79 0.66 -18.28 3.83
CA THR A 79 -0.11 -19.42 3.29
C THR A 79 -0.43 -19.27 1.81
N LYS A 80 -0.67 -20.40 1.12
CA LYS A 80 -1.12 -20.40 -0.28
C LYS A 80 -2.42 -19.61 -0.47
N THR A 81 -3.38 -19.73 0.45
CA THR A 81 -4.63 -18.97 0.39
C THR A 81 -4.40 -17.46 0.40
N LEU A 82 -3.46 -16.97 1.23
CA LEU A 82 -3.11 -15.55 1.27
C LEU A 82 -2.38 -15.12 -0.01
N GLN A 83 -1.55 -15.99 -0.59
CA GLN A 83 -0.90 -15.74 -1.88
C GLN A 83 -1.93 -15.65 -3.02
N ASP A 84 -2.87 -16.59 -3.08
CA ASP A 84 -3.93 -16.62 -4.09
C ASP A 84 -4.83 -15.38 -3.96
N GLN A 85 -5.19 -14.97 -2.73
CA GLN A 85 -5.93 -13.73 -2.50
C GLN A 85 -5.14 -12.50 -2.98
N LEU A 86 -3.86 -12.41 -2.61
CA LEU A 86 -3.00 -11.31 -3.03
C LEU A 86 -2.90 -11.22 -4.56
N PHE A 87 -2.70 -12.35 -5.22
CA PHE A 87 -2.45 -12.39 -6.66
C PHE A 87 -3.72 -12.21 -7.51
N PHE A 88 -4.81 -12.91 -7.17
CA PHE A 88 -6.01 -12.93 -8.00
C PHE A 88 -7.03 -11.85 -7.66
N ARG A 89 -6.96 -11.26 -6.46
CA ARG A 89 -7.91 -10.22 -6.02
C ARG A 89 -7.21 -8.89 -5.77
N ASP A 90 -6.27 -8.88 -4.83
CA ASP A 90 -5.81 -7.60 -4.28
C ASP A 90 -4.91 -6.84 -5.26
N LEU A 91 -3.96 -7.54 -5.92
CA LEU A 91 -3.07 -6.93 -6.91
C LEU A 91 -3.80 -6.35 -8.13
N PRO A 92 -4.73 -7.08 -8.80
CA PRO A 92 -5.54 -6.52 -9.88
C PRO A 92 -6.30 -5.26 -9.46
N LEU A 93 -6.92 -5.30 -8.27
CA LEU A 93 -7.69 -4.17 -7.75
C LEU A 93 -6.83 -2.92 -7.51
N VAL A 94 -5.62 -3.07 -6.96
CA VAL A 94 -4.70 -1.94 -6.78
C VAL A 94 -4.20 -1.42 -8.13
N LYS A 95 -3.91 -2.32 -9.08
CA LYS A 95 -3.46 -1.95 -10.43
C LYS A 95 -4.52 -1.21 -11.24
N GLU A 96 -5.79 -1.59 -11.12
CA GLU A 96 -6.90 -0.89 -11.76
C GLU A 96 -7.16 0.49 -11.13
N ALA A 97 -6.79 0.64 -9.85
CA ALA A 97 -6.92 1.88 -9.12
C ALA A 97 -5.89 2.94 -9.53
N LEU A 98 -4.61 2.56 -9.53
CA LEU A 98 -3.49 3.46 -9.86
C LEU A 98 -3.50 3.85 -11.35
#